data_AF-A0A3B9W5K8-F1
#
_entry.id   AF-A0A3B9W5K8-F1
#
_cell.length_a   1.000
_cell.length_b   1.000
_cell.length_c   1.000
_cell.angle_alpha   90.00
_cell.angle_beta   90.00
_cell.angle_gamma   90.00
#
_symmetry.space_group_name_H-M   'P 1'
#
loop_
_entity.id
_entity.type
_entity.pdbx_description
1 polymer ?
#
loop_
_entity_poly.entity_id
_entity_poly.type
_entity_poly.pdbx_seq_one_letter_code
_entity_poly.pdbx_strand_id
1 'polypeptide(L)'
;MTDGILLAEIQRDKLLRKYNAIIIDEAHERSLNIDFILGYLKRILPQRPDLKIIITSATIDPERFAKHFGSDDEPSPIIEVSGRTFPVEIRYRPLSQPASGAADDEASDDELEEDRDPLDAVCDAVEELANEAPGDILIFFSGEREIRDAADALNARIQTNRRLAGTEVLPLFARLSLQEQHKVFHPGSKRRIV
;
A
#
# COMPACT_ATOMS: atom_id res chain seq x y z
N MET A 1 9.55 15.06 -6.95
CA MET A 1 8.97 15.39 -8.28
C MET A 1 8.12 14.21 -8.67
N THR A 2 6.90 14.42 -9.18
CA THR A 2 6.08 13.32 -9.69
C THR A 2 6.53 12.95 -11.11
N ASP A 3 6.26 11.71 -11.50
CA ASP A 3 6.39 11.20 -12.87
C ASP A 3 5.77 12.16 -13.93
N GLY A 4 4.58 12.69 -13.68
CA GLY A 4 3.90 13.63 -14.57
C GLY A 4 4.66 14.96 -14.77
N ILE A 5 5.35 15.46 -13.75
CA ILE A 5 6.17 16.66 -13.87
C ILE A 5 7.40 16.40 -14.75
N LEU A 6 8.02 15.23 -14.60
CA LEU A 6 9.15 14.83 -15.45
C LEU A 6 8.74 14.71 -16.93
N LEU A 7 7.56 14.12 -17.19
CA LEU A 7 6.98 14.05 -18.54
C LEU A 7 6.74 15.44 -19.16
N ALA A 8 6.23 16.38 -18.38
CA ALA A 8 6.06 17.75 -18.84
C ALA A 8 7.41 18.43 -19.16
N GLU A 9 8.46 18.14 -18.39
CA GLU A 9 9.79 18.69 -18.63
C GLU A 9 10.43 18.14 -19.91
N ILE A 10 10.23 16.85 -20.22
CA ILE A 10 10.69 16.21 -21.47
C ILE A 10 10.24 16.98 -22.72
N GLN A 11 9.04 17.60 -22.70
CA GLN A 11 8.54 18.40 -23.82
C GLN A 11 9.40 19.64 -24.09
N ARG A 12 9.99 20.23 -23.04
CA ARG A 12 10.82 21.44 -23.11
C ARG A 12 12.30 21.12 -23.26
N ASP A 13 12.78 20.11 -22.54
CA ASP A 13 14.16 19.63 -22.57
C ASP A 13 14.20 18.14 -22.89
N LYS A 14 14.23 17.83 -24.18
CA LYS A 14 14.24 16.46 -24.71
C LYS A 14 15.46 15.64 -24.28
N LEU A 15 16.54 16.30 -23.85
CA LEU A 15 17.74 15.60 -23.42
C LEU A 15 17.89 15.61 -21.91
N LEU A 16 16.96 16.23 -21.15
CA LEU A 16 16.99 16.28 -19.69
C LEU A 16 18.37 16.76 -19.18
N ARG A 17 18.90 17.82 -19.79
CA ARG A 17 20.26 18.36 -19.55
C ARG A 17 20.46 18.93 -18.16
N LYS A 18 19.38 19.26 -17.46
CA LYS A 18 19.44 19.71 -16.06
C LYS A 18 19.83 18.60 -15.09
N TYR A 19 19.72 17.34 -15.50
CA TYR A 19 19.95 16.18 -14.65
C TYR A 19 21.21 15.42 -15.09
N ASN A 20 21.99 15.02 -14.09
CA ASN A 20 23.10 14.08 -14.23
C ASN A 20 22.69 12.66 -13.78
N ALA A 21 21.67 12.55 -12.92
CA ALA A 21 21.08 11.31 -12.49
C ALA A 21 19.55 11.44 -12.36
N ILE A 22 18.82 10.38 -12.68
CA ILE A 22 17.38 10.26 -12.47
C ILE A 22 17.13 8.96 -11.71
N ILE A 23 16.37 9.04 -10.62
CA ILE A 23 15.91 7.87 -9.85
C ILE A 23 14.42 7.70 -10.15
N ILE A 24 14.06 6.54 -10.68
CA ILE A 24 12.67 6.14 -10.90
C ILE A 24 12.29 5.19 -9.77
N ASP A 25 11.46 5.70 -8.86
CA ASP A 25 10.98 4.95 -7.71
C ASP A 25 9.67 4.23 -8.00
N GLU A 26 9.41 3.16 -7.26
CA GLU A 26 8.21 2.33 -7.38
C GLU A 26 7.89 1.88 -8.82
N ALA A 27 8.93 1.52 -9.58
CA ALA A 27 8.79 1.05 -10.96
C ALA A 27 7.92 -0.22 -11.08
N HIS A 28 7.62 -0.87 -9.95
CA HIS A 28 6.73 -2.00 -9.84
C HIS A 28 5.23 -1.66 -9.98
N GLU A 29 4.83 -0.40 -9.79
CA GLU A 29 3.44 0.03 -9.94
C GLU A 29 2.96 0.03 -11.41
N ARG A 30 3.89 -0.08 -12.37
CA ARG A 30 3.58 -0.18 -13.82
C ARG A 30 2.60 0.88 -14.32
N SER A 31 2.72 2.11 -13.82
CA SER A 31 1.91 3.22 -14.33
C SER A 31 2.30 3.54 -15.78
N LEU A 32 1.32 4.00 -16.58
CA LEU A 32 1.57 4.41 -17.97
C LEU A 32 2.68 5.46 -18.08
N ASN A 33 2.72 6.38 -17.12
CA ASN A 33 3.73 7.42 -17.06
C ASN A 33 5.13 6.85 -16.84
N ILE A 34 5.27 5.92 -15.88
CA ILE A 34 6.55 5.24 -15.60
C ILE A 34 7.01 4.50 -16.84
N ASP A 35 6.16 3.70 -17.48
CA ASP A 35 6.53 2.94 -18.68
C ASP A 35 6.96 3.88 -19.83
N PHE A 36 6.27 5.00 -20.02
CA PHE A 36 6.68 6.01 -21.02
C PHE A 36 8.03 6.64 -20.67
N ILE A 37 8.24 7.02 -19.41
CA ILE A 37 9.51 7.57 -18.93
C ILE A 37 10.64 6.57 -19.17
N LEU A 38 10.46 5.29 -18.82
CA LEU A 38 11.47 4.26 -19.01
C LEU A 38 11.82 4.07 -20.50
N GLY A 39 10.81 3.98 -21.37
CA GLY A 39 11.02 3.89 -22.81
C GLY A 39 11.73 5.12 -23.39
N TYR A 40 11.37 6.32 -22.91
CA TYR A 40 12.01 7.56 -23.31
C TYR A 40 13.47 7.62 -22.87
N LEU A 41 13.73 7.26 -21.62
CA LEU A 41 15.07 7.24 -21.02
C LEU A 41 15.99 6.27 -21.76
N LYS A 42 15.52 5.05 -22.08
CA LYS A 42 16.28 4.08 -22.90
C LYS A 42 16.72 4.67 -24.24
N ARG A 43 15.86 5.48 -24.87
CA ARG A 43 16.16 6.13 -26.15
C ARG A 43 17.20 7.25 -26.04
N ILE A 44 17.24 7.99 -24.93
CA ILE A 44 18.18 9.12 -24.80
C ILE A 44 19.53 8.73 -24.20
N LEU A 45 19.62 7.61 -23.47
CA LEU A 45 20.88 7.13 -22.86
C LEU A 45 22.06 7.08 -23.85
N PRO A 46 21.94 6.56 -25.10
CA PRO A 46 23.04 6.59 -26.06
C PRO A 46 23.49 8.00 -26.46
N GLN A 47 22.60 9.00 -26.35
CA GLN A 47 22.89 10.42 -26.64
C GLN A 47 23.41 11.17 -25.40
N ARG A 48 23.18 10.62 -24.20
CA ARG A 48 23.55 11.18 -22.89
C ARG A 48 24.30 10.12 -22.08
N PRO A 49 25.52 9.71 -22.48
CA PRO A 49 26.31 8.71 -21.74
C PRO A 49 26.68 9.18 -20.31
N ASP A 50 26.60 10.48 -20.06
CA ASP A 50 26.79 11.12 -18.76
C ASP A 50 25.58 10.98 -17.82
N LEU A 51 24.37 10.73 -18.35
CA LEU A 51 23.15 10.57 -17.55
C LEU A 51 23.12 9.19 -16.90
N LYS A 52 22.96 9.17 -15.58
CA LYS A 52 22.77 7.94 -14.79
C LYS A 52 21.29 7.70 -14.49
N ILE A 53 20.88 6.44 -14.48
CA ILE A 53 19.52 6.05 -14.14
C ILE A 53 19.60 5.01 -13.03
N ILE A 54 18.79 5.20 -12.00
CA ILE A 54 18.57 4.22 -10.94
C ILE A 54 17.08 3.89 -10.96
N ILE A 55 16.75 2.60 -10.98
CA ILE A 55 15.38 2.11 -10.94
C ILE A 55 15.22 1.35 -9.64
N THR A 56 14.30 1.77 -8.79
CA THR A 56 13.96 1.09 -7.54
C THR A 56 12.60 0.39 -7.67
N SER A 57 12.50 -0.80 -7.08
CA SER A 57 11.33 -1.67 -7.13
C SER A 57 11.28 -2.52 -5.87
N ALA A 58 10.11 -2.63 -5.25
CA ALA A 58 9.87 -3.52 -4.11
C ALA A 58 9.57 -4.98 -4.52
N THR A 59 9.53 -5.29 -5.83
CA THR A 59 9.07 -6.59 -6.36
C THR A 59 10.17 -7.42 -7.00
N ILE A 60 9.86 -8.71 -7.21
CA ILE A 60 10.77 -9.81 -7.56
C ILE A 60 11.13 -9.88 -9.07
N ASP A 61 10.77 -8.90 -9.91
CA ASP A 61 11.16 -8.95 -11.33
C ASP A 61 12.14 -7.82 -11.74
N PRO A 62 13.28 -7.64 -11.03
CA PRO A 62 14.32 -6.70 -11.46
C PRO A 62 14.99 -7.11 -12.77
N GLU A 63 14.93 -8.40 -13.15
CA GLU A 63 15.56 -8.93 -14.36
C GLU A 63 14.99 -8.32 -15.63
N ARG A 64 13.67 -8.04 -15.68
CA ARG A 64 13.06 -7.34 -16.82
C ARG A 64 13.66 -5.96 -17.01
N PHE A 65 13.87 -5.20 -15.93
CA PHE A 65 14.49 -3.88 -16.02
C PHE A 65 15.97 -3.99 -16.39
N ALA A 66 16.69 -4.94 -15.81
CA ALA A 66 18.09 -5.18 -16.11
C ALA A 66 18.33 -5.50 -17.59
N LYS A 67 17.51 -6.38 -18.17
CA LYS A 67 17.53 -6.69 -19.62
C LYS A 67 17.07 -5.52 -20.47
N HIS A 68 16.08 -4.75 -20.01
CA HIS A 68 15.60 -3.60 -20.76
C HIS A 68 16.66 -2.50 -20.89
N PHE A 69 17.42 -2.21 -19.84
CA PHE A 69 18.43 -1.13 -19.85
C PHE A 69 19.85 -1.60 -20.17
N GLY A 70 20.11 -2.91 -20.13
CA GLY A 70 21.35 -3.53 -20.62
C GLY A 70 21.21 -4.12 -22.02
N SER A 71 22.04 -5.11 -22.30
CA SER A 71 21.97 -6.00 -23.47
C SER A 71 21.71 -7.45 -23.04
N ASP A 72 21.48 -8.34 -23.99
CA ASP A 72 21.31 -9.77 -23.70
C ASP A 72 22.60 -10.40 -23.12
N ASP A 73 23.76 -9.89 -23.53
CA ASP A 73 25.07 -10.36 -23.07
C ASP A 73 25.57 -9.64 -21.80
N GLU A 74 25.11 -8.41 -21.56
CA GLU A 74 25.50 -7.56 -20.43
C GLU A 74 24.27 -6.83 -19.85
N PRO A 75 23.46 -7.51 -19.01
CA PRO A 75 22.33 -6.89 -18.34
C PRO A 75 22.79 -5.82 -17.35
N SER A 76 21.93 -4.83 -17.08
CA SER A 76 22.27 -3.81 -16.08
C SER A 76 22.43 -4.43 -14.68
N PRO A 77 23.37 -3.95 -13.86
CA PRO A 77 23.58 -4.48 -12.52
C PRO A 77 22.32 -4.39 -11.65
N ILE A 78 22.00 -5.47 -10.96
CA ILE A 78 20.93 -5.53 -9.96
C ILE A 78 21.58 -5.48 -8.58
N ILE A 79 21.08 -4.60 -7.73
CA ILE A 79 21.50 -4.51 -6.32
C ILE A 79 20.29 -4.86 -5.48
N GLU A 80 20.40 -5.97 -4.74
CA GLU A 80 19.37 -6.39 -3.81
C GLU A 80 19.72 -5.93 -2.39
N VAL A 81 18.76 -5.30 -1.74
CA VAL A 81 18.85 -4.93 -0.33
C VAL A 81 17.83 -5.76 0.42
N SER A 82 18.30 -6.75 1.19
CA SER A 82 17.41 -7.61 1.95
C SER A 82 16.74 -6.82 3.08
N GLY A 83 15.41 -6.74 3.04
CA GLY A 83 14.61 -6.29 4.17
C GLY A 83 14.65 -7.33 5.30
N ARG A 84 14.49 -6.88 6.55
CA ARG A 84 14.21 -7.78 7.66
C ARG A 84 12.70 -7.97 7.75
N THR A 85 12.22 -9.16 7.41
CA THR A 85 10.86 -9.55 7.69
C THR A 85 10.78 -10.12 9.11
N PHE A 86 9.75 -9.74 9.85
CA PHE A 86 9.38 -10.42 11.09
C PHE A 86 8.30 -11.46 10.75
N PRO A 87 8.22 -12.59 11.48
CA PRO A 87 7.14 -13.54 11.29
C PRO A 87 5.77 -12.86 11.44
N VAL A 88 4.86 -13.13 10.52
CA VAL A 88 3.48 -12.63 10.54
C VAL A 88 2.55 -13.81 10.69
N GLU A 89 1.67 -13.77 11.70
CA GLU A 89 0.57 -14.73 11.86
C GLU A 89 -0.60 -14.31 10.97
N ILE A 90 -1.17 -15.26 10.22
CA ILE A 90 -2.33 -15.01 9.35
C ILE A 90 -3.56 -15.62 10.00
N ARG A 91 -4.55 -14.77 10.32
CA ARG A 91 -5.86 -15.19 10.84
C ARG A 91 -6.94 -14.90 9.81
N TYR A 92 -7.62 -15.96 9.35
CA TYR A 92 -8.76 -15.84 8.43
C TYR A 92 -10.08 -15.79 9.20
N ARG A 93 -10.96 -14.86 8.81
CA ARG A 93 -12.31 -14.70 9.35
C ARG A 93 -13.28 -14.51 8.17
N PRO A 94 -14.10 -15.52 7.82
CA PRO A 94 -15.07 -15.38 6.74
C PRO A 94 -16.19 -14.41 7.12
N LEU A 95 -16.67 -13.65 6.13
CA LEU A 95 -17.80 -12.72 6.30
C LEU A 95 -19.14 -13.47 6.30
N SER A 96 -19.26 -14.50 5.46
CA SER A 96 -20.41 -15.39 5.43
C SER A 96 -20.18 -16.51 6.45
N GLN A 97 -21.07 -16.64 7.43
CA GLN A 97 -21.08 -17.76 8.37
C GLN A 97 -22.39 -18.55 8.21
N PRO A 98 -22.36 -19.89 8.39
CA PRO A 98 -23.59 -20.64 8.52
C PRO A 98 -24.36 -20.15 9.75
N ALA A 99 -25.67 -19.94 9.61
CA ALA A 99 -26.52 -19.41 10.66
C ALA A 99 -26.31 -20.19 11.97
N SER A 100 -25.98 -19.49 13.06
CA SER A 100 -25.67 -20.13 14.34
C SER A 100 -26.94 -20.77 14.94
N GLY A 101 -27.09 -22.09 14.80
CA GLY A 101 -28.22 -22.83 15.38
C GLY A 101 -28.33 -24.32 15.04
N ALA A 102 -27.73 -24.83 13.97
CA ALA A 102 -27.82 -26.25 13.62
C ALA A 102 -26.77 -27.11 14.34
N ALA A 103 -26.94 -27.25 15.66
CA ALA A 103 -26.60 -28.51 16.30
C ALA A 103 -27.83 -29.42 16.12
N ASP A 104 -27.60 -30.55 15.46
CA ASP A 104 -28.55 -31.61 15.11
C ASP A 104 -29.04 -31.58 13.65
N ASP A 105 -28.78 -32.74 13.02
CA ASP A 105 -29.08 -33.24 11.69
C ASP A 105 -30.19 -32.53 10.88
N GLU A 106 -29.90 -32.35 9.58
CA GLU A 106 -30.75 -31.84 8.48
C GLU A 106 -30.68 -30.33 8.15
N ALA A 107 -29.47 -29.81 7.90
CA ALA A 107 -29.32 -28.54 7.18
C ALA A 107 -29.60 -28.75 5.68
N SER A 108 -30.62 -28.08 5.16
CA SER A 108 -30.87 -27.95 3.72
C SER A 108 -29.91 -26.92 3.11
N ASP A 109 -29.43 -27.15 1.88
CA ASP A 109 -28.50 -26.31 1.08
C ASP A 109 -28.94 -24.84 0.86
N ASP A 110 -30.06 -24.41 1.45
CA ASP A 110 -30.73 -23.12 1.27
C ASP A 110 -30.76 -22.28 2.57
N GLU A 111 -29.94 -22.64 3.57
CA GLU A 111 -29.74 -21.83 4.78
C GLU A 111 -28.88 -20.60 4.47
N LEU A 112 -29.60 -19.49 4.22
CA LEU A 112 -29.11 -18.16 3.91
C LEU A 112 -27.81 -17.81 4.66
N GLU A 113 -26.72 -17.69 3.91
CA GLU A 113 -25.48 -17.06 4.35
C GLU A 113 -25.82 -15.66 4.90
N GLU A 114 -25.60 -15.43 6.20
CA GLU A 114 -25.65 -14.07 6.74
C GLU A 114 -24.36 -13.37 6.31
N ASP A 115 -24.48 -12.52 5.28
CA ASP A 115 -23.41 -11.62 4.87
C ASP A 115 -23.19 -10.59 5.98
N ARG A 116 -22.17 -10.83 6.79
CA ARG A 116 -21.74 -9.87 7.80
C ARG A 116 -21.27 -8.58 7.15
N ASP A 117 -21.72 -7.45 7.69
CA ASP A 117 -21.25 -6.13 7.25
C ASP A 117 -19.72 -6.06 7.39
N PRO A 118 -18.98 -5.72 6.30
CA PRO A 118 -17.54 -5.56 6.35
C PRO A 118 -17.04 -4.59 7.44
N LEU A 119 -17.79 -3.53 7.75
CA LEU A 119 -17.42 -2.57 8.81
C LEU A 119 -17.50 -3.20 10.20
N ASP A 120 -18.53 -4.01 10.46
CA ASP A 120 -18.65 -4.75 11.71
C ASP A 120 -17.54 -5.80 11.85
N ALA A 121 -17.20 -6.49 10.74
CA ALA A 121 -16.09 -7.42 10.71
C ALA A 121 -14.74 -6.74 11.02
N VAL A 122 -14.50 -5.54 10.50
CA VAL A 122 -13.31 -4.74 10.82
C VAL A 122 -13.30 -4.34 12.30
N CYS A 123 -14.42 -3.86 12.85
CA CYS A 123 -14.51 -3.49 14.25
C CYS A 123 -14.17 -4.67 15.17
N ASP A 124 -14.74 -5.83 14.90
CA ASP A 124 -14.51 -7.03 15.71
C ASP A 124 -13.08 -7.56 15.56
N ALA A 125 -12.46 -7.43 14.38
CA ALA A 125 -11.04 -7.72 14.21
C ALA A 125 -10.14 -6.79 15.05
N VAL A 126 -10.47 -5.50 15.12
CA VAL A 126 -9.78 -4.54 16.00
C VAL A 126 -9.96 -4.90 17.47
N GLU A 127 -11.14 -5.37 17.88
CA GLU A 127 -11.39 -5.86 19.25
C GLU A 127 -10.62 -7.15 19.56
N GLU A 128 -10.52 -8.07 18.60
CA GLU A 128 -9.67 -9.26 18.72
C GLU A 128 -8.21 -8.85 18.98
N LEU A 129 -7.67 -7.95 18.14
CA LEU A 129 -6.30 -7.41 18.25
C LEU A 129 -6.08 -6.52 19.49
N ALA A 130 -7.14 -6.06 20.16
CA ALA A 130 -7.02 -5.38 21.44
C ALA A 130 -6.55 -6.30 22.58
N ASN A 131 -6.62 -7.62 22.39
CA ASN A 131 -6.14 -8.63 23.35
C ASN A 131 -4.67 -9.00 23.15
N GLU A 132 -4.08 -8.61 22.02
CA GLU A 132 -2.68 -8.86 21.69
C GLU A 132 -1.75 -7.82 22.31
N ALA A 133 -0.44 -8.06 22.18
CA ALA A 133 0.58 -7.13 22.63
C ALA A 133 0.37 -5.71 22.03
N PRO A 134 0.79 -4.64 22.73
CA PRO A 134 0.64 -3.27 22.23
C PRO A 134 1.32 -3.09 20.86
N GLY A 135 0.57 -2.52 19.92
CA GLY A 135 1.02 -2.18 18.57
C GLY A 135 -0.02 -1.37 17.83
N ASP A 136 0.41 -0.65 16.80
CA ASP A 136 -0.48 0.07 15.89
C ASP A 136 -1.16 -0.90 14.92
N ILE A 137 -2.31 -0.50 14.38
CA ILE A 137 -3.11 -1.27 13.42
C ILE A 137 -3.15 -0.49 12.10
N LEU A 138 -2.92 -1.18 10.99
CA LEU A 138 -3.08 -0.64 9.64
C LEU A 138 -4.22 -1.40 8.94
N ILE A 139 -5.22 -0.66 8.46
CA ILE A 139 -6.41 -1.21 7.82
C ILE A 139 -6.49 -0.70 6.38
N PHE A 140 -6.75 -1.60 5.44
CA PHE A 140 -6.88 -1.26 4.02
C PHE A 140 -8.34 -1.22 3.60
N PHE A 141 -8.71 -0.13 2.92
CA PHE A 141 -10.03 0.08 2.33
C PHE A 141 -9.89 0.48 0.86
N SER A 142 -10.95 0.23 0.08
CA SER A 142 -10.99 0.49 -1.37
C SER A 142 -11.07 1.97 -1.72
N GLY A 143 -11.61 2.81 -0.83
CA GLY A 143 -11.93 4.19 -1.14
C GLY A 143 -12.12 5.07 0.08
N GLU A 144 -12.17 6.37 -0.17
CA GLU A 144 -12.30 7.37 0.90
C GLU A 144 -13.62 7.26 1.67
N ARG A 145 -14.71 6.91 0.99
CA ARG A 145 -16.01 6.79 1.66
C ARG A 145 -15.95 5.69 2.71
N GLU A 146 -15.44 4.53 2.33
CA GLU A 146 -15.25 3.38 3.20
C GLU A 146 -14.30 3.69 4.35
N ILE A 147 -13.21 4.43 4.09
CA ILE A 147 -12.28 4.89 5.13
C ILE A 147 -13.00 5.78 6.16
N ARG A 148 -13.84 6.71 5.71
CA ARG A 148 -14.58 7.62 6.62
C ARG A 148 -15.62 6.86 7.43
N ASP A 149 -16.42 6.03 6.77
CA ASP A 149 -17.45 5.23 7.42
C ASP A 149 -16.83 4.29 8.48
N ALA A 150 -15.69 3.66 8.17
CA ALA A 150 -14.93 2.85 9.11
C ALA A 150 -14.34 3.67 10.26
N ALA A 151 -13.80 4.85 9.98
CA ALA A 151 -13.24 5.70 11.02
C ALA A 151 -14.31 6.13 12.05
N ASP A 152 -15.51 6.47 11.58
CA ASP A 152 -16.64 6.81 12.45
C ASP A 152 -17.08 5.59 13.30
N ALA A 153 -17.21 4.41 12.68
CA ALA A 153 -17.55 3.17 13.37
C ALA A 153 -16.50 2.78 14.43
N LEU A 154 -15.22 2.85 14.09
CA LEU A 154 -14.11 2.57 15.00
C LEU A 154 -14.06 3.56 16.17
N ASN A 155 -14.28 4.85 15.91
CA ASN A 155 -14.34 5.86 16.98
C ASN A 155 -15.50 5.57 17.95
N ALA A 156 -16.67 5.18 17.43
CA ALA A 156 -17.79 4.76 18.28
C ALA A 156 -17.44 3.52 19.12
N ARG A 157 -16.73 2.55 18.53
CA ARG A 157 -16.31 1.32 19.22
C ARG A 157 -15.24 1.58 20.30
N ILE A 158 -14.30 2.50 20.05
CA ILE A 158 -13.28 2.91 21.02
C ILE A 158 -13.91 3.53 22.27
N GLN A 159 -15.03 4.26 22.12
CA GLN A 159 -15.73 4.87 23.26
C GLN A 159 -16.37 3.83 24.19
N THR A 160 -16.81 2.69 23.65
CA THR A 160 -17.50 1.65 24.42
C THR A 160 -16.54 0.55 24.92
N ASN A 161 -15.38 0.39 24.30
CA ASN A 161 -14.41 -0.65 24.64
C ASN A 161 -13.20 -0.10 25.43
N ARG A 162 -13.14 -0.42 26.73
CA ARG A 162 -12.05 0.03 27.62
C ARG A 162 -10.65 -0.42 27.19
N ARG A 163 -10.52 -1.53 26.47
CA ARG A 163 -9.21 -2.01 25.98
C ARG A 163 -8.65 -1.14 24.87
N LEU A 164 -9.53 -0.48 24.13
CA LEU A 164 -9.17 0.46 23.07
C LEU A 164 -9.05 1.91 23.57
N ALA A 165 -9.25 2.16 24.87
CA ALA A 165 -9.28 3.50 25.43
C ALA A 165 -7.99 4.28 25.11
N GLY A 166 -8.18 5.48 24.53
CA GLY A 166 -7.06 6.34 24.13
C GLY A 166 -6.43 6.00 22.79
N THR A 167 -6.95 5.02 22.05
CA THR A 167 -6.55 4.75 20.65
C THR A 167 -6.91 5.93 19.74
N GLU A 168 -6.02 6.28 18.82
CA GLU A 168 -6.21 7.34 17.83
C GLU A 168 -6.53 6.73 16.46
N VAL A 169 -7.63 7.16 15.83
CA VAL A 169 -7.99 6.76 14.46
C VAL A 169 -7.49 7.84 13.48
N LEU A 170 -6.68 7.45 12.50
CA LEU A 170 -5.98 8.34 11.58
C LEU A 170 -6.30 7.97 10.12
N PRO A 171 -7.45 8.41 9.58
CA PRO A 171 -7.79 8.21 8.16
C PRO A 171 -6.67 8.70 7.23
N LEU A 172 -6.31 7.90 6.23
CA LEU A 172 -5.29 8.25 5.23
C LEU A 172 -5.78 8.00 3.79
N PHE A 173 -5.95 9.06 3.01
CA PHE A 173 -6.31 8.99 1.59
C PHE A 173 -5.79 10.21 0.82
N ALA A 174 -5.68 10.09 -0.50
CA ALA A 174 -4.94 11.03 -1.37
C ALA A 174 -5.44 12.49 -1.33
N ARG A 175 -6.73 12.74 -1.03
CA ARG A 175 -7.31 14.11 -1.00
C ARG A 175 -7.06 14.86 0.31
N LEU A 176 -6.50 14.22 1.33
CA LEU A 176 -6.11 14.90 2.56
C LEU A 176 -5.05 15.96 2.29
N SER A 177 -5.05 17.02 3.10
CA SER A 177 -3.95 17.99 3.07
C SER A 177 -2.64 17.32 3.48
N LEU A 178 -1.51 17.87 3.02
CA LEU A 178 -0.18 17.35 3.35
C LEU A 178 0.01 17.26 4.88
N GLN A 179 -0.46 18.27 5.62
CA GLN A 179 -0.39 18.28 7.09
C GLN A 179 -1.16 17.12 7.73
N GLU A 180 -2.33 16.76 7.19
CA GLU A 180 -3.12 15.63 7.68
C GLU A 180 -2.47 14.29 7.35
N GLN A 181 -1.98 14.12 6.12
CA GLN A 181 -1.24 12.92 5.73
C GLN A 181 0.01 12.73 6.62
N HIS A 182 0.68 13.80 7.02
CA HIS A 182 1.85 13.70 7.89
C HIS A 182 1.54 13.21 9.31
N LYS A 183 0.28 13.26 9.77
CA LYS A 183 -0.07 12.83 11.15
C LYS A 183 0.28 11.36 11.39
N VAL A 184 0.15 10.48 10.39
CA VAL A 184 0.46 9.05 10.55
C VAL A 184 1.95 8.79 10.86
N PHE A 185 2.84 9.73 10.55
CA PHE A 185 4.28 9.60 10.80
C PHE A 185 4.73 10.15 12.16
N HIS A 186 3.84 10.69 12.98
CA HIS A 186 4.16 11.23 14.29
C HIS A 186 3.78 10.21 15.38
N PRO A 187 4.70 9.35 15.83
CA PRO A 187 4.41 8.37 16.87
C PRO A 187 4.12 9.06 18.20
N GLY A 188 3.03 8.64 18.84
CA GLY A 188 2.65 9.05 20.19
C GLY A 188 2.79 7.91 21.19
N SER A 189 2.37 8.14 22.44
CA SER A 189 2.32 7.11 23.49
C SER A 189 1.06 6.22 23.43
N LYS A 190 0.21 6.44 22.43
CA LYS A 190 -1.11 5.83 22.27
C LYS A 190 -1.09 4.90 21.05
N ARG A 191 -1.87 3.82 21.11
CA ARG A 191 -2.14 2.95 19.94
C ARG A 191 -2.78 3.79 18.83
N ARG A 192 -2.39 3.55 17.59
CA ARG A 192 -2.97 4.18 16.39
C ARG A 192 -3.64 3.13 15.51
N ILE A 193 -4.74 3.52 14.89
CA ILE A 193 -5.38 2.79 13.80
C ILE A 193 -5.29 3.69 12.57
N VAL A 194 -4.50 3.28 11.58
CA VAL A 194 -4.33 3.97 10.30
C VAL A 194 -5.23 3.31 9.26
#